data_AF-A0A7S9KR59-F1
#
_entry.id   AF-A0A7S9KR59-F1
#
_cell.length_a   1.000
_cell.length_b   1.000
_cell.length_c   1.000
_cell.angle_alpha   90.00
_cell.angle_beta   90.00
_cell.angle_gamma   90.00
#
_symmetry.space_group_name_H-M   'P 1'
#
loop_
_entity.id
_entity.type
_entity.pdbx_description
1 polymer ?
#
loop_
_entity_poly.entity_id
_entity_poly.type
_entity_poly.pdbx_seq_one_letter_code
_entity_poly.pdbx_strand_id
1 'polypeptide(L)'
;MATRQERKEAQRKHLEQLQKEHPKVDWKDMAAGMQRNIDFEFDVKDTLGDDIWQKMDDAVQSVSSKTSSSDAQASLAEARGYLKGYKELEDRFDALFTGVGRDTVVLADDISAQARV
;
A
#
# COMPACT_ATOMS: atom_id res chain seq x y z
N MET A 1 17.40 -2.35 -8.08
CA MET A 1 16.03 -2.00 -7.64
C MET A 1 15.47 -0.97 -8.61
N ALA A 2 14.19 -1.06 -8.95
CA ALA A 2 13.52 -0.02 -9.75
C ALA A 2 13.42 1.28 -8.94
N THR A 3 13.60 2.41 -9.59
CA THR A 3 13.48 3.74 -8.99
C THR A 3 12.02 4.09 -8.69
N ARG A 4 11.82 5.10 -7.82
CA ARG A 4 10.49 5.64 -7.50
C ARG A 4 9.70 6.01 -8.75
N GLN A 5 10.37 6.57 -9.75
CA GLN A 5 9.77 7.00 -11.01
C GLN A 5 9.40 5.80 -11.91
N GLU A 6 10.29 4.82 -12.06
CA GLU A 6 10.01 3.61 -12.85
C GLU A 6 8.80 2.84 -12.30
N ARG A 7 8.67 2.76 -10.98
CA ARG A 7 7.51 2.11 -10.35
C ARG A 7 6.20 2.87 -10.56
N LYS A 8 6.22 4.20 -10.46
CA LYS A 8 5.04 5.02 -10.77
C LYS A 8 4.61 4.86 -12.23
N GLU A 9 5.56 4.75 -13.15
CA GLU A 9 5.24 4.55 -14.58
C GLU A 9 4.73 3.14 -14.88
N ALA A 10 5.31 2.11 -14.28
CA ALA A 10 4.83 0.73 -14.40
C ALA A 10 3.38 0.61 -13.90
N GLN A 11 3.10 1.20 -12.73
CA GLN A 11 1.76 1.24 -12.16
C GLN A 11 0.78 2.04 -13.04
N ARG A 12 1.19 3.20 -13.58
CA ARG A 12 0.35 3.98 -14.51
C ARG A 12 -0.04 3.14 -15.72
N LYS A 13 0.91 2.43 -16.33
CA LYS A 13 0.64 1.56 -17.49
C LYS A 13 -0.32 0.42 -17.14
N HIS A 14 -0.20 -0.16 -15.95
CA HIS A 14 -1.11 -1.21 -15.49
C HIS A 14 -2.53 -0.67 -15.25
N LEU A 15 -2.66 0.49 -14.61
CA LEU A 15 -3.95 1.18 -14.44
C LEU A 15 -4.59 1.54 -15.79
N GLU A 16 -3.81 1.99 -16.78
CA GLU A 16 -4.30 2.25 -18.14
C GLU A 16 -4.83 0.98 -18.83
N GLN A 17 -4.28 -0.19 -18.54
CA GLN A 17 -4.80 -1.47 -19.02
C GLN A 17 -6.11 -1.85 -18.31
N LEU A 18 -6.13 -1.79 -16.98
CA LEU A 18 -7.34 -2.07 -16.19
C LEU A 18 -8.50 -1.12 -16.53
N GLN A 19 -8.21 0.15 -16.80
CA GLN A 19 -9.21 1.11 -17.23
C GLN A 19 -9.85 0.75 -18.58
N LYS A 20 -9.08 0.13 -19.50
CA LYS A 20 -9.61 -0.37 -20.77
C LYS A 20 -10.47 -1.62 -20.58
N GLU A 21 -10.07 -2.51 -19.68
CA GLU A 21 -10.79 -3.75 -19.38
C GLU A 21 -12.08 -3.49 -18.59
N HIS A 22 -12.08 -2.46 -17.74
CA HIS A 22 -13.17 -2.13 -16.84
C HIS A 22 -13.48 -0.62 -16.86
N PRO A 23 -14.01 -0.08 -17.97
CA PRO A 23 -14.25 1.36 -18.15
C PRO A 23 -15.36 1.92 -17.26
N LYS A 24 -16.11 1.05 -16.56
CA LYS A 24 -17.21 1.41 -15.65
C LYS A 24 -16.77 1.66 -14.21
N VAL A 25 -15.52 1.31 -13.86
CA VAL A 25 -14.96 1.55 -12.54
C VAL A 25 -14.35 2.94 -12.50
N ASP A 26 -14.55 3.67 -11.39
CA ASP A 26 -13.85 4.94 -11.17
C ASP A 26 -12.43 4.66 -10.69
N TRP A 27 -11.49 4.71 -11.64
CA TRP A 27 -10.08 4.44 -11.40
C TRP A 27 -9.33 5.62 -10.79
N LYS A 28 -9.94 6.81 -10.70
CA LYS A 28 -9.22 8.04 -10.34
C LYS A 28 -8.73 8.02 -8.89
N ASP A 29 -9.61 7.64 -7.97
CA ASP A 29 -9.28 7.54 -6.55
C ASP A 29 -8.34 6.36 -6.29
N MET A 30 -8.52 5.27 -7.03
CA MET A 30 -7.69 4.08 -6.97
C MET A 30 -6.25 4.40 -7.42
N ALA A 31 -6.08 5.12 -8.52
CA ALA A 31 -4.78 5.57 -9.03
C ALA A 31 -4.07 6.52 -8.05
N ALA A 32 -4.82 7.44 -7.42
CA ALA A 32 -4.26 8.34 -6.42
C ALA A 32 -3.79 7.59 -5.15
N GLY A 33 -4.58 6.64 -4.65
CA GLY A 33 -4.20 5.80 -3.51
C GLY A 33 -2.95 4.95 -3.80
N MET A 34 -2.90 4.39 -5.01
CA MET A 34 -1.78 3.63 -5.52
C MET A 34 -0.47 4.42 -5.61
N GLN A 35 -0.51 5.65 -6.11
CA GLN A 35 0.68 6.52 -6.15
C GLN A 35 1.16 6.90 -4.75
N ARG A 36 0.23 7.22 -3.85
CA ARG A 36 0.56 7.52 -2.45
C ARG A 36 1.22 6.32 -1.76
N ASN A 37 0.77 5.10 -2.07
CA ASN A 37 1.39 3.89 -1.53
C ASN A 37 2.84 3.71 -2.01
N ILE A 38 3.12 3.95 -3.31
CA ILE A 38 4.50 3.92 -3.82
C ILE A 38 5.36 4.98 -3.13
N ASP A 39 4.88 6.21 -3.03
CA ASP A 39 5.63 7.27 -2.36
C ASP A 39 5.93 6.92 -0.90
N PHE A 40 4.93 6.40 -0.20
CA PHE A 40 5.06 5.97 1.18
C PHE A 40 6.08 4.83 1.34
N GLU A 41 6.07 3.82 0.45
CA GLU A 41 7.08 2.76 0.45
C GLU A 41 8.49 3.33 0.35
N PHE A 42 8.75 4.19 -0.63
CA PHE A 42 10.09 4.76 -0.81
C PHE A 42 10.47 5.66 0.37
N ASP A 43 9.55 6.46 0.91
CA ASP A 43 9.84 7.32 2.06
C ASP A 43 10.19 6.50 3.31
N VAL A 44 9.54 5.35 3.52
CA VAL A 44 9.87 4.41 4.61
C VAL A 44 11.22 3.77 4.36
N LYS A 45 11.52 3.31 3.14
CA LYS A 45 12.83 2.74 2.79
C LYS A 45 13.97 3.74 2.94
N ASP A 46 13.77 4.96 2.47
CA ASP A 46 14.76 6.04 2.54
C ASP A 46 15.01 6.47 4.00
N THR A 47 14.01 6.37 4.89
CA THR A 47 14.11 6.84 6.28
C THR A 47 14.49 5.75 7.28
N LEU A 48 13.92 4.55 7.13
CA LEU A 48 14.00 3.43 8.09
C LEU A 48 14.73 2.22 7.53
N GLY A 49 14.99 2.20 6.22
CA GLY A 49 15.63 1.09 5.53
C GLY A 49 14.65 0.03 5.02
N ASP A 50 15.15 -0.79 4.10
CA ASP A 50 14.37 -1.84 3.44
C ASP A 50 13.86 -2.91 4.40
N ASP A 51 14.63 -3.25 5.44
CA ASP A 51 14.24 -4.26 6.44
C ASP A 51 12.98 -3.88 7.21
N ILE A 52 12.82 -2.58 7.50
CA ILE A 52 11.64 -2.07 8.20
C ILE A 52 10.45 -2.03 7.27
N TRP A 53 10.63 -1.61 6.02
CA TRP A 53 9.60 -1.73 5.00
C TRP A 53 9.13 -3.18 4.85
N GLN A 54 10.05 -4.14 4.74
CA GLN A 54 9.72 -5.56 4.55
C GLN A 54 8.82 -6.08 5.68
N LYS A 55 9.18 -5.80 6.94
CA LYS A 55 8.36 -6.21 8.11
C LYS A 55 6.99 -5.54 8.12
N MET A 56 6.94 -4.27 7.75
CA MET A 56 5.69 -3.52 7.68
C MET A 56 4.79 -4.03 6.55
N ASP A 57 5.37 -4.32 5.39
CA ASP A 57 4.68 -4.89 4.24
C ASP A 57 4.12 -6.28 4.58
N ASP A 58 4.91 -7.16 5.19
CA ASP A 58 4.46 -8.48 5.65
C ASP A 58 3.27 -8.35 6.64
N ALA A 59 3.33 -7.40 7.57
CA ALA A 59 2.26 -7.13 8.50
C ALA A 59 0.99 -6.64 7.79
N VAL A 60 1.11 -5.71 6.83
CA VAL A 60 -0.02 -5.21 6.02
C VAL A 60 -0.60 -6.33 5.14
N GLN A 61 0.22 -7.15 4.48
CA GLN A 61 -0.23 -8.27 3.67
C GLN A 61 -0.96 -9.33 4.52
N SER A 62 -0.53 -9.53 5.76
CA SER A 62 -1.21 -10.47 6.65
C SER A 62 -2.69 -10.11 6.89
N VAL A 63 -3.09 -8.86 6.71
CA VAL A 63 -4.48 -8.39 6.86
C VAL A 63 -5.44 -9.09 5.89
N SER A 64 -5.03 -9.32 4.63
CA SER A 64 -5.89 -9.99 3.63
C SER A 64 -6.19 -11.44 4.05
N SER A 65 -5.22 -12.09 4.71
CA SER A 65 -5.33 -13.45 5.25
C SER A 65 -6.13 -13.55 6.55
N LYS A 66 -6.41 -12.45 7.25
CA LYS A 66 -7.14 -12.47 8.54
C LYS A 66 -8.65 -12.61 8.31
N THR A 67 -9.28 -13.58 8.96
CA THR A 67 -10.72 -13.82 8.87
C THR A 67 -11.54 -12.87 9.74
N SER A 68 -10.96 -12.31 10.80
CA SER A 68 -11.61 -11.37 11.71
C SER A 68 -11.11 -9.94 11.52
N SER A 69 -12.02 -8.97 11.68
CA SER A 69 -11.68 -7.53 11.63
C SER A 69 -10.74 -7.12 12.77
N SER A 70 -10.79 -7.80 13.91
CA SER A 70 -9.89 -7.53 15.04
C SER A 70 -8.46 -7.94 14.74
N ASP A 71 -8.25 -9.07 14.08
CA ASP A 71 -6.91 -9.53 13.71
C ASP A 71 -6.33 -8.65 12.60
N ALA A 72 -7.17 -8.20 11.66
CA ALA A 72 -6.79 -7.23 10.64
C ALA A 72 -6.31 -5.90 11.27
N GLN A 73 -7.04 -5.39 12.27
CA GLN A 73 -6.63 -4.19 12.99
C GLN A 73 -5.35 -4.39 13.80
N ALA A 74 -5.14 -5.56 14.38
CA ALA A 74 -3.90 -5.88 15.09
C ALA A 74 -2.69 -5.87 14.15
N SER A 75 -2.82 -6.46 12.96
CA SER A 75 -1.79 -6.44 11.91
C SER A 75 -1.49 -5.01 11.43
N LEU A 76 -2.50 -4.15 11.24
CA LEU A 76 -2.30 -2.74 10.89
C LEU A 76 -1.63 -1.95 12.03
N ALA A 77 -1.96 -2.25 13.28
CA ALA A 77 -1.32 -1.63 14.45
C ALA A 77 0.15 -2.05 14.59
N GLU A 78 0.48 -3.31 14.27
CA GLU A 78 1.86 -3.80 14.20
C GLU A 78 2.64 -3.07 13.11
N ALA A 79 2.08 -2.96 11.90
CA ALA A 79 2.68 -2.21 10.79
C ALA A 79 2.94 -0.75 11.17
N ARG A 80 1.95 -0.07 11.75
CA ARG A 80 2.10 1.31 12.27
C ARG A 80 3.17 1.41 13.36
N GLY A 81 3.32 0.36 14.17
CA GLY A 81 4.31 0.28 15.24
C GLY A 81 5.75 0.41 14.76
N TYR A 82 6.06 -0.02 13.53
CA TYR A 82 7.39 0.13 12.93
C TYR A 82 7.74 1.58 12.58
N LEU A 83 6.74 2.46 12.47
CA LEU A 83 6.91 3.88 12.17
C LEU A 83 7.02 4.73 13.44
N LYS A 84 7.01 4.11 14.62
CA LYS A 84 6.93 4.81 15.91
C LYS A 84 8.06 5.84 16.04
N GLY A 85 7.67 7.10 16.23
CA GLY A 85 8.60 8.23 16.37
C GLY A 85 8.84 9.01 15.07
N TYR A 86 8.28 8.54 13.95
CA TYR A 86 8.32 9.21 12.65
C TYR A 86 6.92 9.71 12.31
N LYS A 87 6.49 10.77 13.00
CA LYS A 87 5.11 11.28 12.96
C LYS A 87 4.58 11.51 11.54
N GLU A 88 5.40 12.01 10.63
CA GLU A 88 4.98 12.22 9.24
C GLU A 88 4.68 10.90 8.51
N LEU A 89 5.46 9.85 8.77
CA LEU A 89 5.19 8.51 8.22
C LEU A 89 3.99 7.87 8.89
N GLU A 90 3.82 8.05 10.21
CA GLU A 90 2.62 7.61 10.92
C GLU A 90 1.35 8.25 10.36
N ASP A 91 1.34 9.58 10.16
CA ASP A 91 0.18 10.31 9.62
C ASP A 91 -0.14 9.88 8.17
N ARG A 92 0.89 9.59 7.36
CA ARG A 92 0.72 9.08 5.99
C ARG A 92 0.20 7.64 5.97
N PHE A 93 0.71 6.78 6.85
CA PHE A 93 0.20 5.42 7.05
C PHE A 93 -1.27 5.48 7.46
N ASP A 94 -1.60 6.30 8.46
CA ASP A 94 -2.97 6.49 8.89
C ASP A 94 -3.81 7.05 7.71
N ALA A 95 -3.35 8.02 6.93
CA ALA A 95 -4.11 8.50 5.76
C ALA A 95 -4.33 7.43 4.67
N LEU A 96 -3.41 6.46 4.53
CA LEU A 96 -3.52 5.35 3.59
C LEU A 96 -4.45 4.23 4.08
N PHE A 97 -4.45 3.96 5.39
CA PHE A 97 -5.11 2.79 5.98
C PHE A 97 -6.29 3.14 6.92
N THR A 98 -6.53 4.41 7.22
CA THR A 98 -7.68 4.89 8.00
C THR A 98 -8.90 5.02 7.09
N GLY A 99 -9.98 4.32 7.43
CA GLY A 99 -11.19 4.22 6.60
C GLY A 99 -11.20 3.05 5.62
N VAL A 100 -10.10 2.29 5.57
CA VAL A 100 -9.94 1.09 4.75
C VAL A 100 -10.59 -0.08 5.49
N GLY A 101 -11.85 -0.37 5.15
CA GLY A 101 -12.42 -1.69 5.41
C GLY A 101 -11.55 -2.76 4.74
N ARG A 102 -11.63 -4.00 5.23
CA ARG A 102 -10.85 -5.17 4.74
C ARG A 102 -10.72 -5.23 3.21
N ASP A 103 -11.77 -4.84 2.49
CA ASP A 103 -11.84 -4.81 1.02
C ASP A 103 -10.82 -3.87 0.35
N THR A 104 -10.45 -2.76 0.98
CA THR A 104 -9.51 -1.78 0.39
C THR A 104 -8.04 -2.21 0.60
N VAL A 105 -7.72 -2.97 1.66
CA VAL A 105 -6.40 -3.62 1.82
C VAL A 105 -6.23 -4.75 0.80
N VAL A 106 -7.27 -5.55 0.59
CA VAL A 106 -7.26 -6.65 -0.39
C VAL A 106 -7.05 -6.11 -1.82
N LEU A 107 -7.74 -5.02 -2.20
CA LEU A 107 -7.54 -4.38 -3.51
C LEU A 107 -6.14 -3.76 -3.68
N ALA A 108 -5.53 -3.23 -2.60
CA ALA A 108 -4.18 -2.69 -2.65
C ALA A 108 -3.12 -3.79 -2.78
N ASP A 109 -3.33 -4.95 -2.13
CA ASP A 109 -2.44 -6.11 -2.17
C ASP A 109 -2.47 -6.78 -3.55
N ASP A 110 -3.66 -6.98 -4.13
CA ASP A 110 -3.82 -7.64 -5.44
C ASP A 110 -3.16 -6.85 -6.60
N ILE A 111 -3.07 -5.53 -6.44
CA ILE A 111 -2.47 -4.64 -7.46
C ILE A 111 -0.99 -4.38 -7.17
N SER A 112 -0.58 -4.36 -5.91
CA SER A 112 0.84 -4.27 -5.54
C SER A 112 1.59 -5.57 -5.82
N ALA A 113 0.95 -6.73 -5.66
CA ALA A 113 1.52 -8.03 -6.01
C ALA A 113 1.76 -8.17 -7.52
N GLN A 114 0.84 -7.68 -8.36
CA GLN A 114 0.99 -7.70 -9.82
C GLN A 114 2.05 -6.71 -10.33
N ALA A 115 2.26 -5.59 -9.62
CA ALA A 115 3.29 -4.60 -9.97
C ALA A 115 4.72 -5.02 -9.52
N ARG A 116 4.86 -6.10 -8.75
CA ARG A 116 6.14 -6.66 -8.29
C ARG A 116 6.69 -7.78 -9.20
N VAL A 117 5.94 -8.18 -10.24
CA VAL A 117 6.34 -9.18 -11.26
C VAL A 117 7.06 -8.53 -12.43
#